data_AF-A0AAD5RC32-F1
#
_entry.id   AF-A0AAD5RC32-F1
#
_cell.length_a   1.000
_cell.length_b   1.000
_cell.length_c   1.000
_cell.angle_alpha   90.00
_cell.angle_beta   90.00
_cell.angle_gamma   90.00
#
_symmetry.space_group_name_H-M   'P 1'
#
loop_
_entity.id
_entity.type
_entity.pdbx_description
1 polymer ?
#
loop_
_entity_poly.entity_id
_entity_poly.type
_entity_poly.pdbx_seq_one_letter_code
_entity_poly.pdbx_strand_id
1 'polypeptide(L)'
;MEEDYGHISSDLLKWIYETIKQLESRRFPNSLHGMREELGKFNQFRTIEKPPKYKEKGELEALFFTIQTKRKAMGRKQYAPPQGLFMHDIESAWEKLDRAENDRQLAIIAELQRQERLEQEAQRFHKKANLRESWIRNVQAVLEEMDHGRTAAEVEKSLKKTTSYCERYPCSGRTIHTSHFDVY
;
A
#
# COMPACT_ATOMS: atom_id res chain seq x y z
N MET A 1 35.18 19.62 -18.72
CA MET A 1 33.94 20.39 -18.91
C MET A 1 32.99 19.72 -19.89
N GLU A 2 33.34 19.57 -21.18
CA GLU A 2 32.46 18.86 -22.14
C GLU A 2 32.32 17.37 -21.78
N GLU A 3 33.44 16.72 -21.41
CA GLU A 3 33.47 15.33 -20.91
C GLU A 3 32.71 15.19 -19.57
N ASP A 4 32.98 16.06 -18.59
CA ASP A 4 32.23 16.09 -17.32
C ASP A 4 30.71 16.23 -17.52
N TYR A 5 30.28 17.09 -18.45
CA TYR A 5 28.86 17.21 -18.80
C TYR A 5 28.30 15.89 -19.33
N GLY A 6 29.04 15.22 -20.21
CA GLY A 6 28.66 13.92 -20.77
C GLY A 6 28.52 12.83 -19.70
N HIS A 7 29.46 12.76 -18.75
CA HIS A 7 29.41 11.80 -17.65
C HIS A 7 28.22 12.07 -16.70
N ILE A 8 28.09 13.30 -16.22
CA ILE A 8 27.03 13.69 -15.26
C ILE A 8 25.64 13.49 -15.90
N SER A 9 25.45 13.92 -17.16
CA SER A 9 24.18 13.73 -17.86
C SER A 9 23.81 12.26 -18.03
N SER A 10 24.76 11.41 -18.41
CA SER A 10 24.55 9.97 -18.56
C SER A 10 24.19 9.30 -17.23
N ASP A 11 24.91 9.61 -16.16
CA ASP A 11 24.67 9.04 -14.83
C ASP A 11 23.33 9.49 -14.25
N LEU A 12 22.97 10.76 -14.44
CA LEU A 12 21.69 11.30 -14.02
C LEU A 12 20.52 10.63 -14.78
N LEU A 13 20.62 10.50 -16.11
CA LEU A 13 19.59 9.82 -16.90
C LEU A 13 19.42 8.36 -16.49
N LYS A 14 20.54 7.65 -16.29
CA LYS A 14 20.52 6.27 -15.82
C LYS A 14 19.78 6.15 -14.50
N TRP A 15 20.12 7.00 -13.53
CA TRP A 15 19.46 7.03 -12.23
C TRP A 15 17.95 7.33 -12.37
N ILE A 16 17.56 8.29 -13.22
CA ILE A 16 16.15 8.62 -13.47
C ILE A 16 15.39 7.39 -13.99
N TYR A 17 15.90 6.73 -15.02
CA TYR A 17 15.22 5.58 -15.63
C TYR A 17 15.13 4.37 -14.69
N GLU A 18 16.18 4.10 -13.93
CA GLU A 18 16.18 3.04 -12.91
C GLU A 18 15.16 3.35 -11.80
N THR A 19 15.08 4.60 -11.37
CA THR A 19 14.14 5.05 -10.33
C THR A 19 12.69 4.98 -10.82
N ILE A 20 12.40 5.42 -12.05
CA ILE A 20 11.07 5.29 -12.66
C ILE A 20 10.60 3.83 -12.63
N LYS A 21 11.46 2.89 -13.05
CA LYS A 21 11.14 1.46 -13.04
C LYS A 21 10.79 0.94 -11.63
N GLN A 22 11.46 1.45 -10.60
CA GLN A 22 11.16 1.09 -9.21
C GLN A 22 9.81 1.68 -8.76
N LEU A 23 9.54 2.95 -9.07
CA LEU A 23 8.29 3.65 -8.73
C LEU A 23 7.07 3.09 -9.49
N GLU A 24 7.27 2.55 -10.68
CA GLU A 24 6.23 1.92 -11.48
C GLU A 24 5.81 0.53 -10.96
N SER A 25 6.55 -0.05 -10.02
CA SER A 25 6.12 -1.30 -9.38
C SER A 25 4.72 -1.14 -8.77
N ARG A 26 3.87 -2.12 -9.01
CA ARG A 26 2.51 -2.22 -8.43
C ARG A 26 2.36 -3.42 -7.50
N ARG A 27 3.49 -4.03 -7.11
CA ARG A 27 3.50 -5.09 -6.10
C ARG A 27 3.55 -4.47 -4.72
N PHE A 28 2.48 -4.63 -3.96
CA PHE A 28 2.35 -4.15 -2.59
C PHE A 28 2.30 -5.31 -1.60
N PRO A 29 2.85 -5.13 -0.38
CA PRO A 29 2.71 -6.11 0.69
C PRO A 29 1.25 -6.23 1.15
N ASN A 30 0.82 -7.46 1.46
CA ASN A 30 -0.56 -7.71 1.90
C ASN A 30 -0.73 -7.54 3.42
N SER A 31 -0.31 -6.40 3.96
CA SER A 31 -0.51 -6.05 5.38
C SER A 31 -0.39 -4.54 5.60
N LEU A 32 -1.08 -4.00 6.62
CA LEU A 32 -0.94 -2.59 7.01
C LEU A 32 0.49 -2.24 7.43
N HIS A 33 1.14 -3.13 8.16
CA HIS A 33 2.51 -2.92 8.60
C HIS A 33 3.46 -2.79 7.40
N GLY A 34 3.42 -3.73 6.45
CA GLY A 34 4.25 -3.66 5.25
C GLY A 34 3.93 -2.42 4.40
N MET A 35 2.65 -2.01 4.30
CA MET A 35 2.29 -0.79 3.58
C MET A 35 2.82 0.48 4.24
N ARG A 36 2.90 0.53 5.58
CA ARG A 36 3.53 1.64 6.30
C ARG A 36 5.04 1.70 6.07
N GLU A 37 5.70 0.55 5.99
CA GLU A 37 7.12 0.49 5.62
C GLU A 37 7.35 1.00 4.18
N GLU A 38 6.51 0.60 3.23
CA GLU A 38 6.57 1.08 1.85
C GLU A 38 6.36 2.61 1.75
N LEU A 39 5.43 3.16 2.53
CA LEU A 39 5.27 4.62 2.65
C LEU A 39 6.53 5.28 3.25
N GLY A 40 7.15 4.66 4.25
CA GLY A 40 8.41 5.12 4.83
C GLY A 40 9.54 5.20 3.81
N LYS A 41 9.74 4.13 3.03
CA LYS A 41 10.74 4.10 1.93
C LYS A 41 10.43 5.16 0.88
N PHE A 42 9.17 5.33 0.50
CA PHE A 42 8.77 6.35 -0.46
C PHE A 42 9.05 7.78 0.06
N ASN A 43 8.82 8.05 1.35
CA ASN A 43 9.18 9.33 1.96
C ASN A 43 10.69 9.55 2.02
N GLN A 44 11.47 8.50 2.30
CA GLN A 44 12.93 8.54 2.24
C GLN A 44 13.42 8.91 0.85
N PHE A 45 12.86 8.29 -0.20
CA PHE A 45 13.16 8.65 -1.58
C PHE A 45 12.94 10.16 -1.83
N ARG A 46 11.76 10.69 -1.45
CA ARG A 46 11.40 12.10 -1.71
C ARG A 46 12.23 13.11 -0.93
N THR A 47 12.62 12.77 0.30
CA THR A 47 13.24 13.72 1.23
C THR A 47 14.76 13.59 1.31
N ILE A 48 15.33 12.46 0.90
CA ILE A 48 16.76 12.17 1.04
C ILE A 48 17.40 11.88 -0.33
N GLU A 49 16.82 11.00 -1.13
CA GLU A 49 17.47 10.51 -2.37
C GLU A 49 17.26 11.44 -3.57
N LYS A 50 16.03 11.93 -3.78
CA LYS A 50 15.68 12.81 -4.90
C LYS A 50 16.31 14.22 -4.79
N PRO A 51 16.37 14.89 -3.62
CA PRO A 51 16.92 16.24 -3.51
C PRO A 51 18.37 16.44 -4.02
N PRO A 52 19.36 15.58 -3.71
CA PRO A 52 20.70 15.73 -4.27
C PRO A 52 20.71 15.57 -5.79
N LYS A 53 19.86 14.72 -6.36
CA LYS A 53 19.73 14.57 -7.82
C LYS A 53 19.10 15.78 -8.49
N TYR A 54 18.20 16.48 -7.80
CA TYR A 54 17.69 17.76 -8.27
C TYR A 54 18.77 18.85 -8.28
N LYS A 55 19.67 18.86 -7.29
CA LYS A 55 20.84 19.75 -7.29
C LYS A 55 21.78 19.45 -8.45
N GLU A 56 22.09 18.17 -8.68
CA GLU A 56 22.91 17.71 -9.80
C GLU A 56 22.34 18.14 -11.17
N LYS A 57 21.00 18.10 -11.34
CA LYS A 57 20.33 18.67 -12.52
C LYS A 57 20.62 20.16 -12.70
N GLY A 58 20.55 20.96 -11.63
CA GLY A 58 20.85 22.40 -11.69
C GLY A 58 22.33 22.69 -11.96
N GLU A 59 23.23 21.89 -11.40
CA GLU A 59 24.67 21.98 -11.68
C GLU A 59 24.98 21.64 -13.14
N LEU A 60 24.28 20.66 -13.70
CA LEU A 60 24.38 20.29 -15.11
C LEU A 60 23.92 21.42 -16.04
N GLU A 61 22.82 22.11 -15.72
CA GLU A 61 22.34 23.30 -16.44
C GLU A 61 23.38 24.43 -16.40
N ALA A 62 23.93 24.71 -15.22
CA ALA A 62 24.96 25.73 -15.06
C ALA A 62 26.22 25.39 -15.86
N LEU A 63 26.68 24.14 -15.81
CA LEU A 63 27.84 23.65 -16.57
C LEU A 63 27.61 23.79 -18.08
N PHE A 64 26.42 23.43 -18.57
CA PHE A 64 26.06 23.62 -19.97
C PHE A 64 26.15 25.09 -20.38
N PHE A 65 25.57 25.98 -19.58
CA PHE A 65 25.63 27.42 -19.82
C PHE A 65 27.06 27.96 -19.84
N THR A 66 27.92 27.51 -18.92
CA THR A 66 29.34 27.86 -18.88
C THR A 66 30.06 27.41 -20.16
N ILE A 67 29.83 26.17 -20.62
CA ILE A 67 30.43 25.65 -21.85
C ILE A 67 29.99 26.49 -23.06
N GLN A 68 28.69 26.79 -23.19
CA GLN A 68 28.15 27.58 -24.29
C GLN A 68 28.75 28.99 -24.31
N THR A 69 28.80 29.65 -23.16
CA THR A 69 29.36 31.00 -23.00
C THR A 69 30.84 31.03 -23.39
N LYS A 70 31.63 30.06 -22.93
CA LYS A 70 33.06 29.97 -23.25
C LYS A 70 33.31 29.74 -24.74
N ARG A 71 32.54 28.85 -25.39
CA ARG A 71 32.68 28.61 -26.84
C ARG A 71 32.33 29.85 -27.66
N LYS A 72 31.25 30.55 -27.30
CA LYS A 72 30.87 31.82 -27.94
C LYS A 72 31.99 32.87 -27.83
N ALA A 73 32.58 33.03 -26.65
CA ALA A 73 33.68 33.97 -26.42
C ALA A 73 34.94 33.62 -27.25
N MET A 74 35.19 32.33 -27.50
CA MET A 74 36.29 31.86 -28.36
C MET A 74 35.95 31.84 -29.85
N GLY A 75 34.78 32.35 -30.27
CA GLY A 75 34.33 32.29 -31.67
C GLY A 75 34.12 30.88 -32.21
N ARG A 76 33.97 29.88 -31.33
CA ARG A 76 33.74 28.48 -31.70
C ARG A 76 32.25 28.20 -31.86
N LYS A 77 31.92 27.17 -32.64
CA LYS A 77 30.54 26.65 -32.76
C LYS A 77 29.99 26.30 -31.37
N GLN A 78 28.69 26.52 -31.17
CA GLN A 78 27.98 26.12 -29.96
C GLN A 78 28.23 24.64 -29.61
N TYR A 79 28.23 24.34 -28.31
CA TYR A 79 28.34 22.97 -27.85
C TYR A 79 27.08 22.19 -28.21
N ALA A 80 27.28 21.01 -28.76
CA ALA A 80 26.22 20.04 -29.02
C ALA A 80 26.61 18.75 -28.29
N PRO A 81 25.91 18.41 -27.19
CA PRO A 81 26.10 17.14 -26.52
C PRO A 81 25.86 15.94 -27.44
N PRO A 82 26.38 14.74 -27.10
CA PRO A 82 25.99 13.51 -27.75
C PRO A 82 24.46 13.31 -27.75
N GLN A 83 23.96 12.57 -28.75
CA GLN A 83 22.53 12.32 -28.89
C GLN A 83 21.95 11.68 -27.63
N GLY A 84 20.81 12.20 -27.15
CA GLY A 84 20.14 11.72 -25.95
C GLY A 84 20.68 12.30 -24.63
N LEU A 85 21.71 13.14 -24.69
CA LEU A 85 22.29 13.85 -23.53
C LEU A 85 22.03 15.35 -23.59
N PHE A 86 21.04 15.81 -24.35
CA PHE A 86 20.71 17.22 -24.37
C PHE A 86 19.96 17.63 -23.10
N MET A 87 20.01 18.92 -22.77
CA MET A 87 19.29 19.44 -21.61
C MET A 87 17.77 19.13 -21.64
N HIS A 88 17.16 19.16 -22.82
CA HIS A 88 15.74 18.81 -23.00
C HIS A 88 15.46 17.31 -22.77
N ASP A 89 16.43 16.43 -23.03
CA ASP A 89 16.30 14.99 -22.72
C ASP A 89 16.24 14.79 -21.20
N ILE A 90 17.08 15.51 -20.46
CA ILE A 90 17.10 15.52 -18.99
C ILE A 90 15.77 16.04 -18.42
N GLU A 91 15.28 17.17 -18.94
CA GLU A 91 14.00 17.75 -18.53
C GLU A 91 12.85 16.78 -18.79
N SER A 92 12.78 16.20 -19.99
CA SER A 92 11.74 15.23 -20.34
C SER A 92 11.78 13.98 -19.46
N ALA A 93 12.98 13.47 -19.16
CA ALA A 93 13.15 12.34 -18.26
C ALA A 93 12.72 12.70 -16.82
N TRP A 94 13.07 13.90 -16.35
CA TRP A 94 12.68 14.38 -15.03
C TRP A 94 11.16 14.53 -14.88
N GLU A 95 10.47 15.04 -15.89
CA GLU A 95 9.00 15.09 -15.87
C GLU A 95 8.35 13.70 -15.81
N LYS A 96 8.95 12.70 -16.48
CA LYS A 96 8.48 11.31 -16.38
C LYS A 96 8.67 10.77 -14.97
N LEU A 97 9.78 11.11 -14.31
CA LEU A 97 10.03 10.77 -12.92
C LEU A 97 8.99 11.40 -11.99
N ASP A 98 8.66 12.68 -12.17
CA ASP A 98 7.65 13.37 -11.36
C ASP A 98 6.25 12.74 -11.52
N ARG A 99 5.88 12.32 -12.74
CA ARG A 99 4.65 11.57 -12.99
C ARG A 99 4.65 10.22 -12.28
N ALA A 100 5.73 9.45 -12.42
CA ALA A 100 5.86 8.14 -11.78
C ALA A 100 5.82 8.24 -10.24
N GLU A 101 6.42 9.30 -9.66
CA GLU A 101 6.34 9.59 -8.23
C GLU A 101 4.89 9.85 -7.79
N ASN A 102 4.15 10.70 -8.50
CA ASN A 102 2.77 11.00 -8.20
C ASN A 102 1.89 9.73 -8.25
N ASP A 103 2.00 8.96 -9.32
CA ASP A 103 1.25 7.72 -9.49
C ASP A 103 1.57 6.70 -8.38
N ARG A 104 2.85 6.60 -7.97
CA ARG A 104 3.26 5.74 -6.85
C ARG A 104 2.66 6.22 -5.53
N GLN A 105 2.63 7.54 -5.27
CA GLN A 105 2.00 8.10 -4.08
C GLN A 105 0.51 7.76 -4.03
N LEU A 106 -0.22 7.97 -5.12
CA LEU A 106 -1.65 7.65 -5.21
C LEU A 106 -1.90 6.15 -4.98
N ALA A 107 -1.09 5.29 -5.58
CA ALA A 107 -1.19 3.85 -5.42
C ALA A 107 -0.93 3.40 -3.97
N ILE A 108 0.08 3.96 -3.29
CA ILE A 108 0.36 3.66 -1.87
C ILE A 108 -0.82 4.06 -0.98
N ILE A 109 -1.38 5.25 -1.19
CA ILE A 109 -2.52 5.75 -0.39
C ILE A 109 -3.75 4.86 -0.60
N ALA A 110 -4.07 4.53 -1.86
CA ALA A 110 -5.21 3.69 -2.19
C ALA A 110 -5.09 2.29 -1.55
N GLU A 111 -3.90 1.70 -1.59
CA GLU A 111 -3.66 0.38 -1.02
C GLU A 111 -3.68 0.40 0.52
N LEU A 112 -3.14 1.44 1.17
CA LEU A 112 -3.27 1.63 2.62
C LEU A 112 -4.74 1.64 3.05
N GLN A 113 -5.57 2.46 2.38
CA GLN A 113 -7.00 2.53 2.68
C GLN A 113 -7.70 1.19 2.46
N ARG A 114 -7.31 0.43 1.42
CA ARG A 114 -7.86 -0.90 1.15
C ARG A 114 -7.52 -1.87 2.27
N GLN A 115 -6.27 -1.90 2.72
CA GLN A 115 -5.80 -2.74 3.82
C GLN A 115 -6.50 -2.37 5.15
N GLU A 116 -6.72 -1.08 5.42
CA GLU A 116 -7.42 -0.63 6.63
C GLU A 116 -8.86 -1.13 6.66
N ARG A 117 -9.56 -1.06 5.52
CA ARG A 117 -10.93 -1.60 5.41
C ARG A 117 -10.97 -3.11 5.64
N LEU A 118 -10.06 -3.86 5.02
CA LEU A 118 -9.98 -5.31 5.20
C LEU A 118 -9.73 -5.70 6.66
N GLU A 119 -8.84 -4.99 7.35
CA GLU A 119 -8.56 -5.28 8.75
C GLU A 119 -9.77 -4.99 9.65
N GLN A 120 -10.52 -3.91 9.37
CA GLN A 120 -11.76 -3.63 10.09
C GLN A 120 -12.83 -4.71 9.86
N GLU A 121 -13.00 -5.19 8.64
CA GLU A 121 -13.93 -6.29 8.32
C GLU A 121 -13.52 -7.59 8.99
N ALA A 122 -12.23 -7.94 8.94
CA ALA A 122 -11.67 -9.10 9.63
C ALA A 122 -11.92 -9.01 11.14
N GLN A 123 -11.67 -7.87 11.77
CA GLN A 123 -11.94 -7.66 13.19
C GLN A 123 -13.43 -7.83 13.53
N ARG A 124 -14.34 -7.30 12.70
CA ARG A 124 -15.80 -7.50 12.89
C ARG A 124 -16.19 -8.96 12.77
N PHE A 125 -15.63 -9.66 11.80
CA PHE A 125 -15.86 -11.09 11.61
C PHE A 125 -15.38 -11.89 12.83
N HIS A 126 -14.13 -11.68 13.27
CA HIS A 126 -13.57 -12.35 14.43
C HIS A 126 -14.37 -12.10 15.72
N LYS A 127 -14.86 -10.87 15.95
CA LYS A 127 -15.75 -10.59 17.09
C LYS A 127 -17.03 -11.43 17.07
N LYS A 128 -17.67 -11.56 15.91
CA LYS A 128 -18.87 -12.39 15.74
C LYS A 128 -18.57 -13.88 15.88
N ALA A 129 -17.47 -14.34 15.28
CA ALA A 129 -17.02 -15.73 15.38
C ALA A 129 -16.73 -16.11 16.83
N ASN A 130 -15.97 -15.29 17.56
CA ASN A 130 -15.64 -15.53 18.97
C ASN A 130 -16.90 -15.57 19.85
N LEU A 131 -17.87 -14.68 19.60
CA LEU A 131 -19.15 -14.71 20.32
C LEU A 131 -19.91 -16.02 20.05
N ARG A 132 -19.93 -16.47 18.79
CA ARG A 132 -20.58 -17.73 18.39
C ARG A 132 -19.88 -18.95 18.98
N GLU A 133 -18.55 -18.98 18.94
CA GLU A 133 -17.74 -20.06 19.53
C GLU A 133 -17.96 -20.16 21.04
N SER A 134 -17.96 -19.03 21.75
CA SER A 134 -18.27 -18.99 23.19
C SER A 134 -19.67 -19.54 23.48
N TRP A 135 -20.67 -19.16 22.68
CA TRP A 135 -22.02 -19.71 22.80
C TRP A 135 -22.05 -21.24 22.57
N ILE A 136 -21.40 -21.75 21.53
CA ILE A 136 -21.33 -23.20 21.27
C ILE A 136 -20.67 -23.92 22.44
N ARG A 137 -19.55 -23.42 22.97
CA ARG A 137 -18.86 -24.01 24.13
C ARG A 137 -19.76 -24.07 25.36
N ASN A 138 -20.51 -23.00 25.63
CA ASN A 138 -21.46 -22.97 26.75
C ASN A 138 -22.61 -23.98 26.57
N VAL A 139 -23.16 -24.08 25.35
CA VAL A 139 -24.20 -25.07 25.03
C VAL A 139 -23.66 -26.48 25.21
N GLN A 140 -22.45 -26.77 24.72
CA GLN A 140 -21.81 -28.08 24.89
C GLN A 140 -21.62 -28.45 26.37
N ALA A 141 -21.09 -27.53 27.19
CA ALA A 141 -20.92 -27.77 28.62
C ALA A 141 -22.25 -28.07 29.32
N VAL A 142 -23.30 -27.30 29.01
CA VAL A 142 -24.65 -27.57 29.54
C VAL A 142 -25.14 -28.95 29.15
N LEU A 143 -24.97 -29.35 27.88
CA LEU A 143 -25.37 -30.66 27.36
C LEU A 143 -24.59 -31.81 28.01
N GLU A 144 -23.29 -31.64 28.24
CA GLU A 144 -22.43 -32.63 28.91
C GLU A 144 -22.77 -32.82 30.39
N GLU A 145 -23.17 -31.74 31.08
CA GLU A 145 -23.63 -31.78 32.48
C GLU A 145 -25.06 -32.33 32.64
N MET A 146 -25.79 -32.59 31.54
CA MET A 146 -27.15 -33.11 31.62
C MET A 146 -27.17 -34.59 31.99
N ASP A 147 -27.39 -34.88 33.28
CA ASP A 147 -27.95 -36.18 33.67
C ASP A 147 -29.45 -36.17 33.32
N HIS A 148 -29.84 -37.04 32.40
CA HIS A 148 -31.22 -37.14 31.93
C HIS A 148 -32.10 -37.85 32.97
N GLY A 149 -31.50 -38.40 34.04
CA GLY A 149 -32.19 -39.22 35.02
C GLY A 149 -32.68 -40.53 34.40
N ARG A 150 -33.30 -41.38 35.22
CA ARG A 150 -33.88 -42.65 34.77
C ARG A 150 -35.39 -42.70 34.88
N THR A 151 -35.99 -41.64 35.43
CA THR A 151 -37.44 -41.55 35.65
C THR A 151 -38.07 -40.48 34.76
N ALA A 152 -39.34 -40.67 34.40
CA ALA A 152 -40.07 -39.74 33.54
C ALA A 152 -40.09 -38.29 34.07
N ALA A 153 -40.15 -38.12 35.39
CA ALA A 153 -40.14 -36.80 36.03
C ALA A 153 -38.78 -36.09 35.92
N GLU A 154 -37.67 -36.83 36.00
CA GLU A 154 -36.32 -36.28 35.83
C GLU A 154 -36.08 -35.86 34.38
N VAL A 155 -36.50 -36.70 33.42
CA VAL A 155 -36.42 -36.40 31.99
C VAL A 155 -37.23 -35.14 31.64
N GLU A 156 -38.46 -35.01 32.17
CA GLU A 156 -39.31 -33.84 31.92
C GLU A 156 -38.70 -32.55 32.50
N LYS A 157 -38.07 -32.64 33.68
CA LYS A 157 -37.36 -31.52 34.32
C LYS A 157 -36.13 -31.10 33.51
N SER A 158 -35.34 -32.05 33.03
CA SER A 158 -34.18 -31.80 32.18
C SER A 158 -34.60 -31.18 30.83
N LEU A 159 -35.68 -31.68 30.22
CA LEU A 159 -36.24 -31.11 28.99
C LEU A 159 -36.66 -29.64 29.18
N LYS A 160 -37.41 -29.33 30.24
CA LYS A 160 -37.82 -27.94 30.56
C LYS A 160 -36.61 -27.02 30.74
N LYS A 161 -35.54 -27.50 31.40
CA LYS A 161 -34.30 -26.74 31.58
C LYS A 161 -33.64 -26.42 30.24
N THR A 162 -33.57 -27.39 29.32
CA THR A 162 -33.00 -27.20 27.97
C THR A 162 -33.85 -26.27 27.12
N THR A 163 -35.18 -26.45 27.10
CA THR A 163 -36.10 -25.59 26.36
C THR A 163 -35.99 -24.15 26.82
N SER A 164 -35.99 -23.89 28.14
CA SER A 164 -35.80 -22.55 28.69
C SER A 164 -34.41 -21.96 28.41
N TYR A 165 -33.37 -22.79 28.25
CA TYR A 165 -32.04 -22.30 27.86
C TYR A 165 -32.01 -21.91 26.38
N CYS A 166 -32.58 -22.73 25.50
CA CYS A 166 -32.72 -22.44 24.07
C CYS A 166 -33.59 -21.20 23.81
N GLU A 167 -34.64 -20.97 24.60
CA GLU A 167 -35.49 -19.78 24.51
C GLU A 167 -34.80 -18.50 25.02
N ARG A 168 -33.92 -18.63 26.02
CA ARG A 168 -33.19 -17.49 26.63
C ARG A 168 -31.98 -17.08 25.80
N TYR A 169 -31.42 -18.02 25.04
CA TYR A 169 -30.38 -17.81 24.04
C TYR A 169 -30.87 -18.28 22.67
N PRO A 170 -31.90 -17.63 22.09
CA PRO A 170 -32.33 -17.96 20.75
C PRO A 170 -31.12 -17.80 19.85
N CYS A 171 -30.89 -18.75 18.94
CA CYS A 171 -29.94 -18.54 17.85
C CYS A 171 -30.24 -17.15 17.32
N SER A 172 -29.28 -16.21 17.44
CA SER A 172 -29.47 -14.84 16.99
C SER A 172 -29.48 -14.83 15.47
N GLY A 173 -30.52 -15.43 14.87
CA GLY A 173 -30.96 -15.23 13.51
C GLY A 173 -31.72 -13.92 13.43
N ARG A 174 -31.12 -12.84 13.93
CA ARG A 174 -31.37 -11.56 13.27
C ARG A 174 -30.64 -11.73 11.95
N THR A 175 -31.41 -12.01 10.92
CA THR A 175 -31.01 -12.15 9.52
C THR A 175 -29.75 -11.33 9.28
N ILE A 176 -28.68 -11.97 8.82
CA ILE A 176 -27.60 -11.25 8.16
C ILE A 176 -28.29 -10.57 6.98
N HIS A 177 -28.76 -9.34 7.16
CA HIS A 177 -29.17 -8.50 6.04
C HIS A 177 -27.88 -8.27 5.26
N THR A 178 -27.69 -9.08 4.23
CA THR A 178 -26.88 -8.78 3.05
C THR A 178 -27.53 -7.57 2.37
N SER A 179 -27.44 -6.39 2.98
CA SER A 179 -27.65 -5.15 2.26
C SER A 179 -26.33 -4.84 1.55
N HIS A 180 -26.33 -4.95 0.21
CA HIS A 180 -25.22 -4.73 -0.73
C HIS A 180 -24.39 -5.95 -1.16
N PHE A 181 -25.06 -6.96 -1.69
CA PHE A 181 -24.57 -7.68 -2.88
C PHE A 181 -25.79 -7.98 -3.75
N ASP A 182 -26.40 -6.92 -4.29
CA ASP A 182 -27.23 -7.06 -5.48
C ASP A 182 -26.31 -6.86 -6.69
N VAL A 183 -26.17 -7.96 -7.41
CA VAL A 183 -25.50 -8.09 -8.70
C VAL A 183 -26.41 -7.48 -9.77
N TYR A 184 -25.91 -6.46 -10.46
CA TYR A 184 -26.08 -6.24 -11.90
C TYR A 184 -24.75 -5.68 -12.45
#